data_AF-A0AAU1UWH6-F1
#
_entry.id   AF-A0AAU1UWH6-F1
#
_cell.length_a   1.000
_cell.length_b   1.000
_cell.length_c   1.000
_cell.angle_alpha   90.00
_cell.angle_beta   90.00
_cell.angle_gamma   90.00
#
_symmetry.space_group_name_H-M   'P 1'
#
loop_
_entity.id
_entity.type
_entity.pdbx_description
1 polymer ?
#
loop_
_entity_poly.entity_id
_entity_poly.type
_entity_poly.pdbx_seq_one_letter_code
_entity_poly.pdbx_strand_id
1 'polypeptide(L)'
;MIHYLRFFFEAGVDTPLWPEDMGSPYGYPVDLARLPISPETRAELARLSERYQSSIDWAYPPDPSPWSDEELQLFKRQALTALDVLRRELGAGWVVRDESLL
;
A
#
# COMPACT_ATOMS: atom_id res chain seq x y z
N MET A 1 -6.23 16.18 15.83
CA MET A 1 -6.47 16.28 14.38
C MET A 1 -6.42 14.87 13.83
N ILE A 2 -7.35 14.48 12.96
CA ILE A 2 -7.35 13.15 12.34
C ILE A 2 -6.62 13.26 11.00
N HIS A 3 -5.68 12.36 10.74
CA HIS A 3 -4.99 12.24 9.45
C HIS A 3 -5.67 11.19 8.58
N TYR A 4 -5.81 11.46 7.29
CA TYR A 4 -6.48 10.56 6.35
C TYR A 4 -5.50 10.03 5.32
N LEU A 5 -5.48 8.70 5.18
CA LEU A 5 -4.74 7.98 4.15
C LEU A 5 -5.69 7.05 3.39
N ARG A 6 -5.38 6.84 2.12
CA ARG A 6 -5.99 5.85 1.24
C ARG A 6 -4.96 4.75 1.00
N PHE A 7 -5.40 3.51 1.10
CA PHE A 7 -4.58 2.32 0.90
C PHE A 7 -4.97 1.67 -0.44
N PHE A 8 -4.08 1.75 -1.41
CA PHE A 8 -4.18 1.06 -2.70
C PHE A 8 -2.82 1.00 -3.38
N PHE A 9 -2.65 0.01 -4.25
CA PHE A 9 -1.41 -0.19 -5.00
C PHE A 9 -1.50 0.52 -6.36
N GLU A 10 -0.42 1.17 -6.76
CA GLU A 10 -0.30 1.86 -8.04
C GLU A 10 0.94 1.39 -8.79
N ALA A 11 0.83 1.31 -10.12
CA ALA A 11 1.93 0.94 -11.01
C ALA A 11 3.04 1.98 -10.94
N GLY A 12 4.28 1.54 -10.75
CA GLY A 12 5.46 2.40 -10.66
C GLY A 12 5.63 3.11 -9.31
N VAL A 13 4.84 2.76 -8.29
CA VAL A 13 4.89 3.39 -6.96
C VAL A 13 5.35 2.40 -5.88
N ASP A 14 6.23 2.84 -4.99
CA ASP A 14 6.94 2.03 -3.99
C ASP A 14 6.24 1.99 -2.61
N THR A 15 5.06 2.59 -2.51
CA THR A 15 4.23 2.64 -1.30
C THR A 15 2.76 2.43 -1.66
N PRO A 16 1.96 1.75 -0.83
CA PRO A 16 0.52 1.61 -1.06
C PRO A 16 -0.29 2.74 -0.41
N LEU A 17 0.37 3.79 0.10
CA LEU A 17 -0.27 4.82 0.92
C LEU A 17 -0.30 6.18 0.23
N TRP A 18 -1.50 6.73 0.17
CA TRP A 18 -1.81 8.00 -0.46
C TRP A 18 -2.51 8.93 0.51
N PRO A 19 -1.99 10.14 0.76
CA PRO A 19 -2.76 11.12 1.50
C PRO A 19 -3.96 11.60 0.69
N GLU A 20 -4.96 12.16 1.38
CA GLU A 20 -6.03 12.93 0.74
C GLU A 20 -5.53 14.30 0.25
N ASP A 21 -4.58 14.90 0.99
CA ASP A 21 -4.03 16.23 0.70
C ASP A 21 -2.65 16.14 0.03
N MET A 22 -2.48 16.84 -1.10
CA MET A 22 -1.18 16.98 -1.79
C MET A 22 -0.12 17.71 -0.95
N GLY A 23 -0.54 18.56 -0.01
CA GLY A 23 0.32 19.26 0.95
C GLY A 23 0.70 18.44 2.19
N SER A 24 0.41 17.14 2.20
CA SER A 24 0.66 16.26 3.34
C SER A 24 2.12 16.33 3.83
N PRO A 25 2.37 16.50 5.14
CA PRO A 25 3.74 16.48 5.68
C PRO A 25 4.42 15.11 5.48
N TYR A 26 3.63 14.08 5.21
CA TYR A 26 4.10 12.71 4.96
C TYR A 26 4.47 12.44 3.49
N GLY A 27 4.37 13.43 2.60
CA GLY A 27 4.65 13.28 1.15
C GLY A 27 3.41 12.93 0.33
N TYR A 28 3.54 12.92 -1.01
CA TYR A 28 2.50 12.50 -1.96
C TYR A 28 3.15 11.78 -3.17
N PRO A 29 3.19 10.44 -3.22
CA PRO A 29 2.64 9.48 -2.26
C PRO A 29 3.37 9.48 -0.91
N VAL A 30 2.85 8.75 0.09
CA VAL A 30 3.41 8.79 1.45
C VAL A 30 4.83 8.22 1.48
N ASP A 31 5.78 9.02 1.94
CA ASP A 31 7.09 8.58 2.40
C ASP A 31 6.92 7.80 3.72
N LEU A 32 7.00 6.47 3.63
CA LEU A 32 6.84 5.57 4.78
C LEU A 32 7.86 5.88 5.89
N ALA A 33 8.98 6.55 5.58
CA ALA A 33 9.97 6.97 6.56
C ALA A 33 9.43 7.96 7.60
N ARG A 34 8.41 8.73 7.21
CA ARG A 34 7.82 9.82 8.00
C ARG A 34 6.64 9.37 8.85
N LEU A 35 6.14 8.15 8.63
CA LEU A 35 5.04 7.60 9.42
C LEU A 35 5.53 7.08 10.79
N PRO A 36 4.74 7.27 11.86
CA PRO A 36 5.02 6.74 13.19
C PRO A 36 4.65 5.25 13.28
N ILE A 37 5.25 4.43 12.42
CA ILE A 37 5.03 2.98 12.32
C ILE A 37 6.34 2.23 12.52
N SER A 38 6.25 0.95 12.84
CA SER A 38 7.42 0.09 13.05
C SER A 38 8.24 -0.09 11.76
N PRO A 39 9.57 -0.30 11.87
CA PRO A 39 10.40 -0.67 10.73
C PRO A 39 9.89 -1.91 9.98
N GLU A 40 9.30 -2.87 10.72
CA GLU A 40 8.73 -4.10 10.17
C GLU A 40 7.52 -3.80 9.29
N THR A 41 6.56 -2.99 9.77
CA THR A 41 5.40 -2.58 8.99
C THR A 41 5.82 -1.78 7.77
N ARG A 42 6.80 -0.88 7.91
CA ARG A 42 7.38 -0.13 6.78
C ARG A 42 7.96 -1.05 5.72
N ALA A 43 8.78 -2.02 6.12
CA ALA A 43 9.40 -2.97 5.21
C ALA A 43 8.37 -3.83 4.50
N GLU A 44 7.32 -4.27 5.20
CA GLU A 44 6.24 -5.07 4.62
C GLU A 44 5.43 -4.29 3.59
N LEU A 45 5.09 -3.03 3.86
CA LEU A 45 4.38 -2.17 2.91
C LEU A 45 5.22 -1.95 1.63
N ALA A 46 6.51 -1.66 1.77
CA ALA A 46 7.43 -1.51 0.63
C ALA A 46 7.56 -2.82 -0.17
N ARG A 47 7.73 -3.96 0.52
CA ARG A 47 7.80 -5.30 -0.10
C ARG A 47 6.53 -5.63 -0.87
N LEU A 48 5.35 -5.27 -0.35
CA LEU A 48 4.07 -5.48 -1.01
C LEU A 48 3.94 -4.59 -2.26
N SER A 49 4.37 -3.33 -2.19
CA SER A 49 4.39 -2.44 -3.37
C SER A 49 5.34 -2.95 -4.45
N GLU A 50 6.53 -3.42 -4.09
CA GLU A 50 7.47 -4.05 -5.02
C GLU A 50 6.86 -5.32 -5.62
N ARG A 51 6.25 -6.18 -4.79
CA ARG A 51 5.56 -7.38 -5.26
C ARG A 51 4.45 -7.03 -6.23
N TYR A 52 3.62 -6.04 -5.94
CA TYR A 52 2.53 -5.61 -6.84
C TYR A 52 3.06 -5.26 -8.25
N GLN A 53 4.26 -4.69 -8.37
CA GLN A 53 4.84 -4.40 -9.68
C GLN A 53 5.05 -5.66 -10.53
N SER A 54 5.22 -6.85 -9.91
CA SER A 54 5.33 -8.11 -10.66
C SER A 54 3.98 -8.66 -11.12
N SER A 55 2.86 -8.06 -10.71
CA SER A 55 1.52 -8.37 -11.24
C SER A 55 1.22 -7.65 -12.55
N ILE A 56 2.21 -6.96 -13.14
CA ILE A 56 2.06 -6.18 -14.36
C ILE A 56 3.04 -6.73 -15.39
N ASP A 57 2.55 -7.04 -16.60
CA ASP A 57 3.44 -7.26 -17.73
C ASP A 57 4.01 -5.92 -18.20
N TRP A 58 5.21 -5.57 -17.74
CA TRP A 58 5.85 -4.32 -18.13
C TRP A 58 6.29 -4.27 -19.59
N ALA A 59 6.39 -5.42 -20.28
CA ALA A 59 6.66 -5.44 -21.70
C ALA A 59 5.41 -5.00 -22.49
N TYR A 60 4.22 -5.36 -22.01
CA TYR A 60 2.95 -4.94 -22.59
C TYR A 60 1.84 -4.79 -21.52
N PRO A 61 1.75 -3.64 -20.82
CA PRO A 61 0.84 -3.44 -19.68
C PRO A 61 -0.66 -3.68 -19.92
N PRO A 62 -1.19 -3.56 -21.16
CA PRO A 62 -2.58 -3.93 -21.42
C PRO A 62 -2.89 -5.42 -21.27
N ASP A 63 -1.88 -6.30 -21.27
CA ASP A 63 -2.10 -7.72 -21.05
C ASP A 63 -2.59 -8.02 -19.63
N PRO A 64 -3.31 -9.14 -19.44
CA PRO A 64 -3.71 -9.56 -18.11
C PRO A 64 -2.49 -9.77 -17.20
N SER A 65 -2.72 -9.66 -15.89
CA SER A 65 -1.68 -9.92 -14.90
C SER A 65 -1.00 -11.27 -15.16
N PRO A 66 0.35 -11.33 -15.08
CA PRO A 66 1.09 -12.59 -15.18
C PRO A 66 0.91 -13.47 -13.94
N TRP A 67 0.31 -12.96 -12.86
CA TRP A 67 0.02 -13.77 -11.68
C TRP A 67 -1.07 -14.80 -11.97
N SER A 68 -0.86 -15.98 -11.41
CA SER A 68 -1.93 -16.95 -11.21
C SER A 68 -2.96 -16.44 -10.18
N ASP A 69 -4.14 -17.05 -10.20
CA ASP A 69 -5.17 -16.80 -9.18
C ASP A 69 -4.66 -17.06 -7.77
N GLU A 70 -3.83 -18.09 -7.57
CA GLU A 70 -3.25 -18.42 -6.27
C GLU A 70 -2.33 -17.31 -5.74
N GLU A 71 -1.49 -16.74 -6.63
CA GLU A 71 -0.62 -15.62 -6.29
C GLU A 71 -1.41 -14.36 -5.97
N LEU A 72 -2.46 -14.08 -6.74
CA LEU A 72 -3.38 -12.97 -6.48
C LEU A 72 -4.06 -13.13 -5.12
N GLN A 73 -4.59 -14.31 -4.81
CA GLN A 73 -5.23 -14.59 -3.52
C GLN A 73 -4.23 -14.49 -2.36
N LEU A 74 -2.99 -14.95 -2.55
CA LEU A 74 -1.94 -14.79 -1.56
C LEU A 74 -1.61 -13.32 -1.31
N PHE A 75 -1.48 -12.52 -2.38
CA PHE A 75 -1.21 -11.10 -2.28
C PHE A 75 -2.33 -10.37 -1.53
N LYS A 76 -3.60 -10.61 -1.88
CA LYS A 76 -4.77 -10.03 -1.20
C LYS A 76 -4.74 -10.28 0.31
N ARG A 77 -4.48 -11.52 0.73
CA ARG A 77 -4.38 -11.87 2.16
C ARG A 77 -3.23 -11.12 2.86
N GLN A 78 -2.07 -11.03 2.22
CA GLN A 78 -0.92 -10.32 2.79
C GLN A 78 -1.19 -8.81 2.90
N ALA A 79 -1.76 -8.20 1.86
CA ALA A 79 -2.09 -6.79 1.84
C ALA A 79 -3.13 -6.41 2.91
N LEU A 80 -4.21 -7.19 3.05
CA LEU A 80 -5.21 -6.96 4.09
C LEU A 80 -4.63 -7.14 5.50
N THR A 81 -3.74 -8.13 5.69
CA THR A 81 -3.04 -8.33 6.96
C THR A 81 -2.14 -7.13 7.29
N ALA A 82 -1.39 -6.62 6.32
CA ALA A 82 -0.53 -5.45 6.49
C ALA A 82 -1.37 -4.18 6.79
N LEU A 83 -2.52 -4.02 6.14
CA LEU A 83 -3.45 -2.92 6.39
C LEU A 83 -3.99 -2.95 7.83
N ASP A 84 -4.34 -4.13 8.34
CA ASP A 84 -4.81 -4.28 9.72
C ASP A 84 -3.70 -3.96 10.74
N VAL A 85 -2.47 -4.38 10.50
CA VAL A 85 -1.31 -4.03 11.34
C VAL A 85 -1.07 -2.51 11.30
N LEU A 86 -1.05 -1.92 10.11
CA LEU A 86 -0.88 -0.48 9.91
C LEU A 86 -1.92 0.34 10.69
N ARG A 87 -3.21 -0.03 10.60
CA ARG A 87 -4.29 0.64 11.33
C ARG A 87 -4.09 0.57 12.84
N ARG A 88 -3.62 -0.57 13.36
CA ARG A 88 -3.34 -0.75 14.79
C ARG A 88 -2.18 0.11 15.26
N GLU A 89 -1.10 0.18 14.48
CA GLU A 89 0.08 0.98 14.83
C GLU A 89 -0.20 2.48 14.80
N LEU A 90 -0.89 2.97 13.76
CA LEU A 90 -1.23 4.38 13.64
C LEU A 90 -2.25 4.85 14.70
N GLY A 91 -3.16 3.96 15.11
CA GLY A 91 -4.13 4.20 16.17
C GLY A 91 -5.13 5.33 15.86
N ALA A 92 -5.75 5.87 16.91
CA ALA A 92 -6.93 6.76 16.81
C ALA A 92 -6.66 8.13 16.15
N GLY A 93 -5.39 8.50 15.91
CA GLY A 93 -5.03 9.73 15.20
C GLY A 93 -5.20 9.65 13.69
N TRP A 94 -5.54 8.47 13.16
CA TRP A 94 -5.50 8.18 11.74
C TRP A 94 -6.75 7.45 11.26
N VAL A 95 -7.11 7.70 10.01
CA VAL A 95 -8.09 6.93 9.24
C VAL A 95 -7.41 6.46 7.98
N VAL A 96 -7.23 5.14 7.85
CA VAL A 96 -6.70 4.50 6.63
C VAL A 96 -7.85 3.80 5.92
N ARG A 97 -8.30 4.35 4.80
CA ARG A 97 -9.38 3.79 3.96
C ARG A 97 -8.81 2.76 3.01
N ASP A 98 -9.47 1.62 2.90
CA ASP A 98 -9.13 0.63 1.88
C ASP A 98 -9.78 1.04 0.56
N GLU A 99 -8.96 1.33 -0.45
CA GLU A 99 -9.38 1.65 -1.81
C GLU A 99 -8.72 0.71 -2.83
N SER A 100 -8.13 -0.39 -2.35
CA SER A 100 -7.27 -1.28 -3.14
C SER A 100 -8.01 -2.21 -4.12
N LEU A 101 -9.35 -2.27 -4.03
CA LEU A 101 -10.22 -3.18 -4.80
C LEU A 101 -9.82 -4.67 -4.67
N LEU A 102 -9.15 -5.03 -3.56
CA LEU A 102 -8.69 -6.39 -3.25
C LEU A 102 -9.83 -7.30 -2.77
#